data_AF-A0A225NUW9-F1
#
_entry.id   AF-A0A225NUW9-F1
#
_cell.length_a   1.000
_cell.length_b   1.000
_cell.length_c   1.000
_cell.angle_alpha   90.00
_cell.angle_beta   90.00
_cell.angle_gamma   90.00
#
_symmetry.space_group_name_H-M   'P 1'
#
loop_
_entity.id
_entity.type
_entity.pdbx_description
1 polymer ?
#
loop_
_entity_poly.entity_id
_entity_poly.type
_entity_poly.pdbx_seq_one_letter_code
_entity_poly.pdbx_strand_id
1 'polypeptide(L)'
;MAHLNTITCFGGEWTELTNADVSAIRIQNQGGDLIRVMATPDTAEPAGSQGSIALGAGDIVAASTPLADLFPSVTAGYRVWAWAVVTVDVSVSHG
;
A
#
# COMPACT_ATOMS: atom_id res chain seq x y z
N MET A 1 16.42 -4.29 -7.18
CA MET A 1 16.02 -5.71 -7.06
C MET A 1 14.66 -5.70 -6.38
N ALA A 2 13.67 -6.45 -6.86
CA ALA A 2 12.34 -6.41 -6.26
C ALA A 2 12.38 -7.02 -4.85
N HIS A 3 11.92 -6.27 -3.84
CA HIS A 3 11.82 -6.69 -2.45
C HIS A 3 10.39 -7.17 -2.19
N LEU A 4 10.21 -8.49 -2.05
CA LEU A 4 8.92 -9.13 -1.77
C LEU A 4 8.80 -9.44 -0.29
N ASN A 5 7.88 -8.78 0.41
CA ASN A 5 7.63 -9.02 1.83
C ASN A 5 6.14 -9.22 2.09
N THR A 6 5.82 -10.06 3.08
CA THR A 6 4.51 -10.06 3.72
C THR A 6 4.62 -9.23 4.99
N ILE A 7 3.73 -8.25 5.13
CA ILE A 7 3.70 -7.31 6.24
C ILE A 7 2.34 -7.45 6.92
N THR A 8 2.36 -7.61 8.24
CA THR A 8 1.14 -7.60 9.05
C THR A 8 0.72 -6.15 9.28
N CYS A 9 -0.45 -5.78 8.77
CA CYS A 9 -1.07 -4.49 8.99
C CYS A 9 -2.08 -4.62 10.14
N PHE A 10 -1.82 -3.95 11.27
CA PHE A 10 -2.71 -4.02 12.42
C PHE A 10 -3.98 -3.19 12.21
N GLY A 11 -5.09 -3.66 12.77
CA GLY A 11 -6.37 -2.97 12.65
C GLY A 11 -6.35 -1.60 13.33
N GLY A 12 -6.86 -0.58 12.64
CA GLY A 12 -7.02 0.78 13.17
C GLY A 12 -5.84 1.72 12.93
N GLU A 13 -4.71 1.24 12.39
CA GLU A 13 -3.51 2.04 12.15
C GLU A 13 -2.95 1.90 10.73
N TRP A 14 -2.15 2.88 10.32
CA TRP A 14 -1.43 2.82 9.05
C TRP A 14 -0.13 2.04 9.23
N THR A 15 0.16 1.17 8.28
CA THR A 15 1.41 0.40 8.22
C THR A 15 2.14 0.73 6.93
N GLU A 16 3.40 1.15 7.03
CA GLU A 16 4.26 1.38 5.88
C GLU A 16 4.55 0.05 5.17
N LEU A 17 4.26 -0.04 3.88
CA LEU A 17 4.52 -1.23 3.07
C LEU A 17 5.88 -1.19 2.36
N THR A 18 6.40 0.00 2.13
CA THR A 18 7.61 0.23 1.34
C THR A 18 8.75 0.69 2.23
N ASN A 19 9.94 0.10 2.09
CA ASN A 19 11.11 0.55 2.87
C ASN A 19 11.96 1.61 2.16
N ALA A 20 11.62 1.97 0.91
CA ALA A 20 12.24 3.01 0.12
C ALA A 20 11.16 3.79 -0.65
N ASP A 21 11.56 4.90 -1.26
CA ASP A 21 10.67 5.64 -2.15
C ASP A 21 10.49 4.85 -3.45
N VAL A 22 9.23 4.65 -3.88
CA VAL A 22 8.92 3.80 -5.04
C VAL A 22 8.16 4.57 -6.10
N SER A 23 8.22 4.08 -7.34
CA SER A 23 7.44 4.58 -8.48
C SER A 23 6.44 3.56 -9.00
N ALA A 24 6.60 2.29 -8.63
CA ALA A 24 5.70 1.20 -8.97
C ALA A 24 5.64 0.17 -7.83
N ILE A 25 4.49 -0.49 -7.70
CA ILE A 25 4.26 -1.44 -6.62
C ILE A 25 3.32 -2.55 -7.06
N ARG A 26 3.48 -3.71 -6.42
CA ARG A 26 2.51 -4.80 -6.38
C ARG A 26 2.00 -4.92 -4.95
N ILE A 27 0.70 -5.03 -4.77
CA ILE A 27 0.07 -5.20 -3.44
C ILE A 27 -0.99 -6.28 -3.54
N GLN A 28 -1.02 -7.19 -2.58
CA GLN A 28 -2.13 -8.13 -2.42
C GLN A 28 -2.61 -8.11 -0.98
N ASN A 29 -3.91 -7.93 -0.81
CA ASN A 29 -4.55 -8.16 0.47
C ASN A 29 -4.73 -9.68 0.66
N GLN A 30 -4.00 -10.27 1.60
CA GLN A 30 -4.11 -11.70 1.93
C GLN A 30 -5.11 -11.97 3.06
N GLY A 31 -5.68 -10.91 3.64
CA GLY A 31 -6.66 -10.99 4.70
C GLY A 31 -8.10 -11.18 4.23
N GLY A 32 -8.99 -11.29 5.22
CA GLY A 32 -10.43 -11.48 5.01
C GLY A 32 -11.27 -10.20 5.02
N ASP A 33 -10.65 -9.02 5.20
CA ASP A 33 -11.35 -7.73 5.29
C ASP A 33 -10.67 -6.68 4.39
N LEU A 34 -11.33 -5.56 4.16
CA LEU A 34 -10.88 -4.47 3.33
C LEU A 34 -9.69 -3.73 3.95
N ILE A 35 -8.72 -3.42 3.11
CA ILE A 35 -7.65 -2.47 3.40
C ILE A 35 -7.79 -1.22 2.54
N ARG A 36 -7.28 -0.11 3.06
CA ARG A 36 -7.08 1.13 2.31
C ARG A 36 -5.61 1.28 2.02
N VAL A 37 -5.26 1.57 0.78
CA VAL A 37 -3.88 1.83 0.38
C VAL A 37 -3.76 3.30 -0.02
N MET A 38 -2.71 3.95 0.46
CA MET A 38 -2.41 5.34 0.13
C MET A 38 -0.92 5.56 -0.06
N ALA A 39 -0.56 6.53 -0.90
CA ALA A 39 0.82 6.95 -1.07
C ALA A 39 1.06 8.35 -0.47
N THR A 40 2.18 8.53 0.22
CA THR A 40 2.64 9.81 0.80
C THR A 40 4.03 10.19 0.26
N PRO A 41 4.36 11.48 0.15
CA PRO A 41 5.62 11.94 -0.44
C PRO A 41 6.85 11.71 0.45
N ASP A 42 6.65 11.27 1.70
CA ASP A 42 7.69 11.07 2.69
C ASP A 42 7.31 9.91 3.64
N THR A 43 8.08 9.72 4.71
CA THR A 43 7.84 8.68 5.72
C THR A 43 6.75 9.06 6.73
N ALA A 44 5.97 10.14 6.51
CA ALA A 44 4.83 10.44 7.34
C ALA A 44 3.65 9.55 6.95
N GLU A 45 3.00 8.98 7.97
CA GLU A 45 1.76 8.25 7.78
C GLU A 45 0.64 9.17 7.24
N PRO A 46 -0.34 8.63 6.51
CA PRO A 46 -1.47 9.42 6.04
C PRO A 46 -2.31 10.00 7.19
N ALA A 47 -2.61 11.29 7.12
CA ALA A 47 -3.49 11.98 8.08
C ALA A 47 -4.98 11.60 7.97
N GLY A 48 -5.35 10.80 6.97
CA GLY A 48 -6.71 10.34 6.71
C GLY A 48 -6.79 9.44 5.49
N SER A 49 -8.01 9.08 5.09
CA SER A 49 -8.24 8.15 3.97
C SER A 49 -8.62 8.83 2.65
N GLN A 50 -8.57 10.16 2.56
CA GLN A 50 -8.93 10.87 1.33
C GLN A 50 -7.84 10.60 0.27
N GLY A 51 -8.25 10.07 -0.89
CA GLY A 51 -7.32 9.67 -1.95
C GLY A 51 -6.77 8.25 -1.79
N SER A 52 -7.17 7.50 -0.77
CA SER A 52 -6.85 6.07 -0.68
C SER A 52 -7.64 5.26 -1.70
N ILE A 53 -7.04 4.19 -2.24
CA ILE A 53 -7.78 3.13 -2.94
C ILE A 53 -8.18 2.05 -1.93
N ALA A 54 -9.28 1.35 -2.19
CA ALA A 54 -9.71 0.22 -1.39
C ALA A 54 -9.33 -1.10 -2.07
N LEU A 55 -8.76 -2.03 -1.32
CA LEU A 55 -8.55 -3.42 -1.75
C LEU A 55 -9.36 -4.33 -0.83
N GLY A 56 -10.33 -5.03 -1.40
CA GLY A 56 -11.11 -6.04 -0.70
C GLY A 56 -10.30 -7.29 -0.37
N ALA A 57 -10.94 -8.24 0.29
CA ALA A 57 -10.32 -9.53 0.64
C ALA A 57 -9.87 -10.26 -0.63
N GLY A 58 -8.58 -10.59 -0.72
CA GLY A 58 -8.00 -11.28 -1.87
C GLY A 58 -7.67 -10.40 -3.08
N ASP A 59 -8.03 -9.11 -3.07
CA ASP A 59 -7.74 -8.20 -4.17
C ASP A 59 -6.24 -8.02 -4.38
N ILE A 60 -5.87 -7.83 -5.65
CA ILE A 60 -4.50 -7.65 -6.08
C ILE A 60 -4.36 -6.43 -6.99
N VAL A 61 -3.40 -5.58 -6.65
CA VAL A 61 -2.78 -4.64 -7.59
C VAL A 61 -1.69 -5.41 -8.32
N ALA A 62 -1.80 -5.46 -9.66
CA ALA A 62 -0.95 -6.26 -10.51
C ALA A 62 0.55 -5.90 -10.38
N ALA A 63 1.41 -6.78 -10.91
CA ALA A 63 2.85 -6.60 -10.82
C ALA A 63 3.30 -5.28 -11.47
N SER A 64 4.08 -4.48 -10.71
CA SER A 64 4.73 -3.26 -11.18
C SER A 64 3.77 -2.17 -11.67
N THR A 65 2.59 -2.03 -11.07
CA THR A 65 1.68 -0.93 -11.40
C THR A 65 2.31 0.41 -10.98
N PRO A 66 2.44 1.39 -11.91
CA PRO A 66 2.88 2.74 -11.58
C PRO A 66 2.01 3.37 -10.50
N LEU A 67 2.62 4.06 -9.53
CA LEU A 67 1.86 4.73 -8.48
C LEU A 67 0.93 5.81 -9.05
N ALA A 68 1.34 6.49 -10.12
CA ALA A 68 0.52 7.49 -10.81
C ALA A 68 -0.79 6.92 -11.39
N ASP A 69 -0.81 5.62 -11.74
CA ASP A 69 -2.01 4.95 -12.25
C ASP A 69 -3.00 4.63 -11.12
N LEU A 70 -2.49 4.42 -9.90
CA LEU A 70 -3.29 4.16 -8.70
C LEU A 70 -3.75 5.46 -8.03
N PHE A 71 -2.88 6.48 -8.06
CA PHE A 71 -3.03 7.74 -7.36
C PHE A 71 -2.69 8.89 -8.33
N PRO A 72 -3.68 9.52 -8.98
CA PRO A 72 -3.44 10.47 -10.08
C PRO A 72 -2.61 11.72 -9.71
N SER A 73 -2.47 12.03 -8.42
CA SER A 73 -1.68 13.15 -7.91
C SER A 73 -0.26 12.76 -7.44
N VAL A 74 0.12 11.48 -7.58
CA VAL A 74 1.39 10.94 -7.10
C VAL A 74 2.40 10.94 -8.24
N THR A 75 3.58 11.49 -7.97
CA THR A 75 4.74 11.42 -8.85
C THR A 75 5.73 10.35 -8.36
N ALA A 76 6.91 10.26 -8.95
CA ALA A 76 7.92 9.32 -8.45
C ALA A 76 8.42 9.74 -7.05
N GLY A 77 8.73 8.76 -6.21
CA GLY A 77 9.41 9.02 -4.92
C GLY A 77 8.49 8.98 -3.70
N TYR A 78 7.49 8.09 -3.68
CA TYR A 78 6.49 8.05 -2.60
C TYR A 78 6.62 6.79 -1.75
N ARG A 79 6.16 6.88 -0.50
CA ARG A 79 5.91 5.75 0.40
C ARG A 79 4.49 5.26 0.26
N VAL A 80 4.30 3.95 0.35
CA VAL A 80 2.98 3.34 0.29
C VAL A 80 2.63 2.75 1.63
N TRP A 81 1.39 3.01 2.06
CA TRP A 81 0.85 2.63 3.35
C TRP A 81 -0.43 1.84 3.16
N ALA A 82 -0.68 0.91 4.08
CA ALA A 82 -1.97 0.23 4.20
C ALA A 82 -2.59 0.52 5.57
N TRP A 83 -3.87 0.87 5.57
CA TRP A 83 -4.70 0.92 6.77
C TRP A 83 -5.70 -0.23 6.72
N ALA A 84 -5.77 -0.99 7.79
CA ALA A 84 -6.67 -2.13 7.89
C ALA A 84 -7.77 -1.86 8.93
N VAL A 85 -9.00 -2.32 8.65
CA VAL A 85 -10.09 -2.28 9.66
C VAL A 85 -9.79 -3.27 10.79
N VAL A 86 -9.34 -4.46 10.42
CA VAL A 86 -8.89 -5.54 11.30
C VAL A 86 -7.51 -5.98 10.87
N THR A 87 -6.76 -6.65 11.76
CA THR A 87 -5.42 -7.12 11.43
C THR A 87 -5.44 -8.07 10.23
N VAL A 88 -4.64 -7.76 9.21
CA VAL A 88 -4.50 -8.58 8.00
C VAL A 88 -3.04 -8.61 7.54
N ASP A 89 -2.70 -9.65 6.80
CA ASP A 89 -1.42 -9.72 6.11
C ASP A 89 -1.53 -9.15 4.69
N VAL A 90 -0.55 -8.31 4.33
CA VAL A 90 -0.44 -7.69 3.02
C VAL A 90 0.88 -8.11 2.39
N SER A 91 0.80 -8.71 1.20
CA SER A 91 1.98 -9.07 0.44
C SER A 91 2.33 -7.95 -0.53
N VAL A 92 3.52 -7.38 -0.40
CA VAL A 92 4.00 -6.24 -1.16
C VAL A 92 5.27 -6.62 -1.93
N SER A 93 5.39 -6.10 -3.16
CA SER A 93 6.66 -6.13 -3.90
C SER A 93 6.91 -4.79 -4.57
N HIS A 94 8.10 -4.23 -4.39
CA HIS A 94 8.55 -2.99 -5.02
C HIS A 94 10.04 -3.08 -5.39
N GLY A 95 10.49 -2.26 -6.34
CA GLY A 95 11.84 -2.31 -6.91
C GLY A 95 12.67 -1.06 -6.65
#